data_AF-A0AAU8HUZ3-F1
#
_entry.id   AF-A0AAU8HUZ3-F1
#
_cell.length_a   1.000
_cell.length_b   1.000
_cell.length_c   1.000
_cell.angle_alpha   90.00
_cell.angle_beta   90.00
_cell.angle_gamma   90.00
#
_symmetry.space_group_name_H-M   'P 1'
#
loop_
_entity.id
_entity.type
_entity.pdbx_description
1 polymer ?
#
loop_
_entity_poly.entity_id
_entity_poly.type
_entity_poly.pdbx_seq_one_letter_code
_entity_poly.pdbx_strand_id
1 'polypeptide(L)'
;MKMQTVIDIYNQLFDAYKELKDSFLEQEKLKEDEIDNLENIIEERKDKMNKINKLTDYLHAEKEQAARQLEIDEFNFSSIEGKVSPKELGQLKAVSNDIKELLKEIMELNQTITSDYETKIKGSQQKLKTVKQGKKLHKAYAQAQQHAYFLDKKS
;
A
#
# COMPACT_ATOMS: atom_id res chain seq x y z
N MET A 1 17.84 -30.51 5.38
CA MET A 1 17.37 -30.22 4.00
C MET A 1 16.06 -29.43 3.96
N LYS A 2 15.10 -29.57 4.90
CA LYS A 2 13.83 -28.81 4.88
C LYS A 2 13.80 -27.47 5.60
N MET A 3 14.68 -27.24 6.59
CA MET A 3 14.79 -25.92 7.21
C MET A 3 15.27 -24.87 6.19
N GLN A 4 16.12 -25.30 5.24
CA GLN A 4 16.50 -24.50 4.09
C GLN A 4 15.28 -24.05 3.26
N THR A 5 14.31 -24.94 3.02
CA THR A 5 13.06 -24.59 2.31
C THR A 5 12.28 -23.49 3.03
N VAL A 6 12.15 -23.58 4.36
CA VAL A 6 11.50 -22.53 5.17
C VAL A 6 12.26 -21.20 5.02
N ILE A 7 13.60 -21.23 5.11
CA ILE A 7 14.46 -20.07 4.91
C ILE A 7 14.29 -19.47 3.51
N ASP A 8 14.24 -20.32 2.48
CA ASP A 8 14.10 -19.90 1.08
C ASP A 8 12.75 -19.22 0.84
N ILE A 9 11.67 -19.73 1.44
CA ILE A 9 10.35 -19.08 1.37
C ILE A 9 10.36 -17.74 2.11
N TYR A 10 11.01 -17.66 3.27
CA TYR A 10 11.20 -16.38 3.95
C TYR A 10 11.96 -15.36 3.10
N ASN A 11 13.02 -15.77 2.40
CA ASN A 11 13.75 -14.89 1.48
C ASN A 11 12.87 -14.44 0.30
N GLN A 12 12.07 -15.35 -0.27
CA GLN A 12 11.11 -15.00 -1.33
C GLN A 12 10.04 -14.02 -0.84
N LEU A 13 9.57 -14.18 0.40
CA LEU A 13 8.64 -13.22 1.03
C LEU A 13 9.31 -11.87 1.20
N PHE A 14 10.56 -11.83 1.66
CA PHE A 14 11.32 -10.59 1.81
C PHE A 14 11.45 -9.86 0.47
N ASP A 15 11.81 -10.56 -0.61
CA ASP A 15 11.90 -9.98 -1.94
C ASP A 15 10.53 -9.49 -2.45
N ALA A 16 9.45 -10.24 -2.19
CA ALA A 16 8.10 -9.81 -2.55
C ALA A 16 7.65 -8.56 -1.77
N TYR A 17 8.03 -8.44 -0.49
CA TYR A 17 7.78 -7.22 0.28
C TYR A 17 8.63 -6.05 -0.20
N LYS A 18 9.85 -6.28 -0.73
CA LYS A 18 10.65 -5.21 -1.35
C LYS A 18 9.99 -4.70 -2.61
N GLU A 19 9.56 -5.60 -3.49
CA GLU A 19 8.80 -5.25 -4.69
C GLU A 19 7.53 -4.45 -4.32
N LEU A 20 6.86 -4.83 -3.23
CA LEU A 20 5.70 -4.09 -2.73
C LEU A 20 6.10 -2.69 -2.26
N LYS A 21 7.16 -2.54 -1.46
CA LYS A 21 7.67 -1.23 -1.01
C LYS A 21 8.04 -0.34 -2.20
N ASP A 22 8.71 -0.88 -3.21
CA ASP A 22 9.12 -0.11 -4.39
C ASP A 22 7.92 0.50 -5.12
N SER A 23 6.79 -0.21 -5.17
CA SER A 23 5.56 0.37 -5.73
C SER A 23 5.00 1.54 -4.90
N PHE A 24 5.22 1.57 -3.59
CA PHE A 24 4.88 2.73 -2.74
C PHE A 24 5.78 3.93 -3.03
N LEU A 25 7.08 3.69 -3.17
CA LEU A 25 8.04 4.72 -3.55
C LEU A 25 7.80 5.26 -4.97
N GLU A 26 7.32 4.42 -5.88
CA GLU A 26 6.92 4.84 -7.23
C GLU A 26 5.71 5.76 -7.19
N GLN A 27 4.70 5.44 -6.37
CA GLN A 27 3.53 6.30 -6.18
C GLN A 27 3.90 7.69 -5.63
N GLU A 28 4.87 7.79 -4.71
CA GLU A 28 5.33 9.09 -4.18
C GLU A 28 5.92 10.00 -5.26
N LYS A 29 6.44 9.42 -6.35
CA LYS A 29 7.06 10.17 -7.46
C LYS A 29 6.03 10.66 -8.49
N LEU A 30 4.80 10.16 -8.44
CA LEU A 30 3.77 10.55 -9.39
C LEU A 30 3.38 12.01 -9.23
N LYS A 31 3.20 12.68 -10.37
CA LYS A 31 2.63 14.03 -10.41
C LYS A 31 1.11 13.97 -10.32
N GLU A 32 0.48 15.11 -9.99
CA GLU A 32 -0.98 15.21 -9.81
C GLU A 32 -1.80 14.85 -11.06
N ASP A 33 -1.20 14.90 -12.25
CA ASP A 33 -1.81 14.65 -13.55
C ASP A 33 -1.64 13.22 -14.08
N GLU A 34 -0.97 12.34 -13.33
CA GLU A 34 -0.63 10.97 -13.76
C GLU A 34 -1.58 9.90 -13.18
N ILE A 35 -2.90 10.11 -13.30
CA ILE A 35 -3.92 9.21 -12.71
C ILE A 35 -3.87 7.80 -13.31
N ASP A 36 -3.66 7.66 -14.62
CA ASP A 36 -3.58 6.34 -15.27
C ASP A 36 -2.40 5.52 -14.73
N ASN A 37 -1.30 6.18 -14.36
CA ASN A 37 -0.15 5.52 -13.74
C ASN A 37 -0.47 5.05 -12.30
N LEU A 38 -1.32 5.78 -11.58
CA LEU A 38 -1.78 5.38 -10.25
C LEU A 38 -2.63 4.10 -10.30
N GLU A 39 -3.54 3.98 -11.27
CA GLU A 39 -4.35 2.77 -11.44
C GLU A 39 -3.48 1.54 -11.74
N ASN A 40 -2.48 1.69 -12.62
CA ASN A 40 -1.51 0.63 -12.91
C ASN A 40 -0.75 0.19 -11.66
N ILE A 41 -0.24 1.15 -10.86
CA ILE A 41 0.48 0.84 -9.61
C ILE A 41 -0.41 0.10 -8.62
N ILE A 42 -1.71 0.44 -8.54
CA ILE A 42 -2.65 -0.24 -7.64
C ILE A 42 -2.89 -1.70 -8.08
N GLU A 43 -3.09 -1.96 -9.37
CA GLU A 43 -3.24 -3.34 -9.85
C GLU A 43 -1.95 -4.14 -9.67
N GLU A 44 -0.79 -3.53 -9.93
CA GLU A 44 0.50 -4.18 -9.65
C GLU A 44 0.67 -4.52 -8.17
N ARG A 45 0.23 -3.66 -7.25
CA ARG A 45 0.27 -3.95 -5.81
C ARG A 45 -0.61 -5.13 -5.44
N LYS A 46 -1.79 -5.22 -6.04
CA LYS A 46 -2.72 -6.34 -5.81
C LYS A 46 -2.09 -7.66 -6.26
N ASP A 47 -1.39 -7.68 -7.38
CA ASP A 47 -0.65 -8.87 -7.84
C ASP A 47 0.50 -9.24 -6.89
N LYS A 48 1.27 -8.24 -6.42
CA LYS A 48 2.33 -8.43 -5.42
C LYS A 48 1.75 -8.96 -4.09
N MET A 49 0.61 -8.44 -3.62
CA MET A 49 -0.09 -8.94 -2.43
C MET A 49 -0.60 -10.37 -2.61
N ASN A 50 -1.11 -10.71 -3.80
CA ASN A 50 -1.52 -12.09 -4.11
C ASN A 50 -0.33 -13.06 -4.07
N LYS A 51 0.84 -12.65 -4.56
CA LYS A 51 2.10 -13.41 -4.45
C LYS A 51 2.49 -13.63 -2.98
N ILE A 52 2.44 -12.58 -2.16
CA ILE A 52 2.73 -12.64 -0.71
C ILE A 52 1.78 -13.62 0.00
N ASN A 53 0.48 -13.56 -0.29
CA ASN A 53 -0.51 -14.46 0.31
C ASN A 53 -0.20 -15.93 -0.01
N LYS A 54 0.06 -16.25 -1.29
CA LYS A 54 0.44 -17.60 -1.70
C LYS A 54 1.72 -18.09 -1.01
N LEU A 55 2.75 -17.25 -0.93
CA LEU A 55 3.99 -17.58 -0.23
C LEU A 55 3.78 -17.78 1.28
N THR A 56 2.85 -17.02 1.88
CA THR A 56 2.49 -17.16 3.30
C THR A 56 1.79 -18.48 3.57
N ASP A 57 0.87 -18.89 2.70
CA ASP A 57 0.20 -20.18 2.78
C ASP A 57 1.22 -21.34 2.64
N TYR A 58 2.14 -21.23 1.68
CA TYR A 58 3.22 -22.21 1.52
C TYR A 58 4.17 -22.24 2.72
N LEU A 59 4.52 -21.08 3.28
CA LEU A 59 5.33 -21.00 4.48
C LEU A 59 4.66 -21.71 5.66
N HIS A 60 3.35 -21.55 5.81
CA HIS A 60 2.59 -22.19 6.88
C HIS A 60 2.65 -23.72 6.74
N ALA A 61 2.38 -24.26 5.55
CA ALA A 61 2.46 -25.69 5.27
C ALA A 61 3.87 -26.27 5.55
N GLU A 62 4.92 -25.57 5.12
CA GLU A 62 6.30 -26.00 5.35
C GLU A 62 6.70 -25.92 6.83
N LYS A 63 6.20 -24.92 7.57
CA LYS A 63 6.39 -24.84 9.03
C LYS A 63 5.72 -25.99 9.77
N GLU A 64 4.49 -26.35 9.41
CA GLU A 64 3.81 -27.53 9.99
C GLU A 64 4.56 -28.83 9.68
N GLN A 65 5.11 -28.94 8.47
CA GLN A 65 5.91 -30.09 8.10
C GLN A 65 7.23 -30.14 8.89
N ALA A 66 7.91 -29.00 9.04
CA ALA A 66 9.12 -28.89 9.85
C ALA A 66 8.85 -29.20 11.33
N ALA A 67 7.72 -28.72 11.88
CA ALA A 67 7.33 -29.00 13.26
C ALA A 67 7.16 -30.51 13.52
N ARG A 68 6.45 -31.21 12.62
CA ARG A 68 6.29 -32.67 12.69
C ARG A 68 7.62 -33.42 12.64
N GLN A 69 8.56 -32.95 11.83
CA GLN A 69 9.88 -33.59 11.71
C GLN A 69 10.80 -33.34 12.90
N LEU A 70 10.68 -32.18 13.53
CA LEU A 70 11.43 -31.83 14.72
C LEU A 70 10.77 -32.35 16.00
N GLU A 71 9.62 -33.02 15.88
CA GLU A 71 8.81 -33.49 17.02
C GLU A 71 8.55 -32.33 18.00
N ILE A 72 8.01 -31.23 17.48
CA ILE A 72 7.55 -30.07 18.25
C ILE A 72 6.09 -29.80 17.94
N ASP A 73 5.37 -29.30 18.94
CA ASP A 73 3.95 -28.99 18.82
C ASP A 73 3.69 -27.84 17.84
N GLU A 74 4.54 -26.82 17.86
CA GLU A 74 4.41 -25.64 17.02
C GLU A 74 5.77 -25.12 16.54
N PHE A 75 5.81 -24.64 15.30
CA PHE A 75 6.97 -23.95 14.76
C PHE A 75 7.07 -22.52 15.32
N ASN A 76 7.99 -22.31 16.26
CA ASN A 76 8.40 -20.99 16.72
C ASN A 76 9.90 -21.00 17.09
N PHE A 77 10.50 -19.82 17.23
CA PHE A 77 11.96 -19.70 17.44
C PHE A 77 12.46 -20.42 18.70
N SER A 78 11.69 -20.40 19.80
CA SER A 78 12.04 -21.12 21.03
C SER A 78 11.94 -22.64 20.84
N SER A 79 10.94 -23.13 20.13
CA SER A 79 10.70 -24.56 19.95
C SER A 79 11.71 -25.21 19.00
N ILE A 80 12.26 -24.46 18.03
CA ILE A 80 13.29 -24.96 17.12
C ILE A 80 14.71 -24.79 17.66
N GLU A 81 14.90 -24.02 18.73
CA GLU A 81 16.20 -23.78 19.34
C GLU A 81 16.81 -25.09 19.89
N GLY A 82 18.07 -25.36 19.56
CA GLY A 82 18.74 -26.63 19.88
C GLY A 82 18.30 -27.83 19.03
N LYS A 83 17.22 -27.72 18.22
CA LYS A 83 16.77 -28.76 17.28
C LYS A 83 17.24 -28.53 15.84
N VAL A 84 17.69 -27.32 15.53
CA VAL A 84 18.24 -26.93 14.21
C VAL A 84 19.67 -26.41 14.37
N SER A 85 20.41 -26.29 13.26
CA SER A 85 21.75 -25.74 13.35
C SER A 85 21.72 -24.25 13.77
N PRO A 86 22.72 -23.77 14.53
CA PRO A 86 22.80 -22.35 14.90
C PRO A 86 22.81 -21.41 13.69
N LYS A 87 23.37 -21.87 12.56
CA LYS A 87 23.38 -21.13 11.29
C LYS A 87 21.98 -20.95 10.73
N GLU A 88 21.19 -22.02 10.64
CA GLU A 88 19.81 -21.96 10.13
C GLU A 88 18.92 -21.11 11.03
N LEU A 89 19.05 -21.24 12.35
CA LEU A 89 18.34 -20.41 13.32
C LEU A 89 18.68 -18.92 13.17
N GLY A 90 19.98 -18.62 13.00
CA GLY A 90 20.46 -17.26 12.76
C GLY A 90 19.90 -16.66 11.47
N GLN A 91 19.88 -17.43 10.38
CA GLN A 91 19.31 -17.01 9.11
C GLN A 91 17.82 -16.72 9.21
N LEU A 92 17.04 -17.61 9.84
CA LEU A 92 15.59 -17.39 10.04
C LEU A 92 15.31 -16.14 10.88
N LYS A 93 16.07 -15.93 11.97
CA LYS A 93 15.92 -14.74 12.81
C LYS A 93 16.26 -13.46 12.03
N ALA A 94 17.33 -13.48 11.23
CA ALA A 94 17.74 -12.35 10.41
C ALA A 94 16.66 -11.97 9.40
N VAL A 95 16.25 -12.91 8.52
CA VAL A 95 15.25 -12.63 7.48
C VAL A 95 13.89 -12.26 8.08
N SER A 96 13.50 -12.87 9.20
CA SER A 96 12.24 -12.52 9.88
C SER A 96 12.27 -11.09 10.45
N ASN A 97 13.43 -10.63 10.94
CA ASN A 97 13.60 -9.25 11.39
C ASN A 97 13.61 -8.29 10.20
N ASP A 98 14.29 -8.64 9.12
CA ASP A 98 14.33 -7.81 7.91
C ASP A 98 12.93 -7.60 7.32
N ILE A 99 12.11 -8.65 7.27
CA ILE A 99 10.69 -8.55 6.87
C ILE A 99 9.91 -7.64 7.81
N LYS A 100 10.13 -7.75 9.13
CA LYS A 100 9.43 -6.93 10.12
C LYS A 100 9.75 -5.44 9.96
N GLU A 101 11.02 -5.08 9.76
CA GLU A 101 11.41 -3.70 9.49
C GLU A 101 10.83 -3.21 8.16
N LEU A 102 10.88 -4.05 7.12
CA LEU A 102 10.33 -3.72 5.81
C LEU A 102 8.81 -3.47 5.85
N LEU A 103 8.06 -4.28 6.61
CA LEU A 103 6.64 -4.07 6.84
C LEU A 103 6.34 -2.75 7.54
N LYS A 104 7.16 -2.39 8.53
CA LYS A 104 7.04 -1.11 9.24
C LYS A 104 7.24 0.07 8.28
N GLU A 105 8.27 0.01 7.43
CA GLU A 105 8.51 1.05 6.42
C GLU A 105 7.35 1.17 5.43
N ILE A 106 6.78 0.04 4.96
CA ILE A 106 5.61 0.03 4.07
C ILE A 106 4.39 0.68 4.77
N MET A 107 4.18 0.40 6.05
CA MET A 107 3.08 1.01 6.82
C MET A 107 3.24 2.52 6.95
N GLU A 108 4.45 3.00 7.24
CA GLU A 108 4.77 4.43 7.34
C GLU A 108 4.58 5.15 6.00
N LEU A 109 5.04 4.55 4.90
CA LEU A 109 4.81 5.07 3.53
C LEU A 109 3.31 5.14 3.21
N ASN A 110 2.57 4.05 3.47
CA ASN A 110 1.14 4.01 3.21
C ASN A 110 0.35 5.05 4.01
N GLN A 111 0.73 5.27 5.28
CA GLN A 111 0.13 6.30 6.12
C GLN A 111 0.39 7.71 5.56
N THR A 112 1.62 7.98 5.14
CA THR A 112 2.02 9.27 4.53
C THR A 112 1.23 9.53 3.25
N ILE A 113 1.23 8.56 2.34
CA ILE A 113 0.46 8.60 1.08
C ILE A 113 -1.03 8.85 1.36
N THR A 114 -1.63 8.10 2.29
CA THR A 114 -3.06 8.24 2.61
C THR A 114 -3.38 9.65 3.11
N SER A 115 -2.56 10.19 4.02
CA SER A 115 -2.71 11.55 4.55
C SER A 115 -2.63 12.62 3.45
N ASP A 116 -1.69 12.47 2.51
CA ASP A 116 -1.53 13.38 1.38
C ASP A 116 -2.75 13.36 0.46
N TYR A 117 -3.27 12.18 0.11
CA TYR A 117 -4.48 12.07 -0.70
C TYR A 117 -5.71 12.62 0.01
N GLU A 118 -5.87 12.39 1.31
CA GLU A 118 -6.97 13.01 2.08
C GLU A 118 -6.92 14.53 2.01
N THR A 119 -5.72 15.10 2.12
CA THR A 119 -5.50 16.55 2.03
C THR A 119 -5.84 17.08 0.62
N LYS A 120 -5.36 16.39 -0.42
CA LYS A 120 -5.68 16.73 -1.83
C LYS A 120 -7.18 16.63 -2.13
N ILE A 121 -7.86 15.62 -1.60
CA ILE A 121 -9.32 15.44 -1.74
C ILE A 121 -10.05 16.59 -1.05
N LYS A 122 -9.70 16.92 0.20
CA LYS A 122 -10.31 18.04 0.94
C LYS A 122 -10.12 19.37 0.20
N GLY A 123 -8.91 19.64 -0.30
CA GLY A 123 -8.63 20.83 -1.10
C GLY A 123 -9.44 20.89 -2.40
N SER A 124 -9.56 19.76 -3.11
CA SER A 124 -10.36 19.66 -4.33
C SER A 124 -11.86 19.87 -4.08
N GLN A 125 -12.38 19.33 -2.98
CA GLN A 125 -13.77 19.55 -2.55
C GLN A 125 -14.04 21.03 -2.23
N GLN A 126 -13.09 21.73 -1.60
CA GLN A 126 -13.19 23.17 -1.35
C GLN A 126 -13.19 23.97 -2.66
N LYS A 127 -12.24 23.70 -3.57
CA LYS A 127 -12.20 24.33 -4.90
C LYS A 127 -13.52 24.13 -5.66
N LEU A 128 -14.09 22.93 -5.62
CA LEU A 128 -15.38 22.63 -6.25
C LEU A 128 -16.52 23.46 -5.65
N LYS A 129 -16.55 23.67 -4.33
CA LYS A 129 -17.53 24.56 -3.67
C LYS A 129 -17.40 26.00 -4.18
N THR A 130 -16.18 26.53 -4.24
CA THR A 130 -15.90 27.88 -4.76
C THR A 130 -16.34 28.04 -6.22
N VAL A 131 -16.01 27.07 -7.08
CA VAL A 131 -16.44 27.09 -8.50
C VAL A 131 -17.97 27.05 -8.62
N LYS A 132 -18.65 26.22 -7.82
CA LYS A 132 -20.11 26.17 -7.79
C LYS A 132 -20.73 27.50 -7.34
N GLN A 133 -20.17 28.15 -6.32
CA GLN A 133 -20.60 29.47 -5.86
C GLN A 133 -20.36 30.55 -6.92
N GLY A 134 -19.18 30.59 -7.54
CA GLY A 134 -18.85 31.52 -8.62
C GLY A 134 -19.80 31.36 -9.82
N LYS A 135 -20.12 30.13 -10.23
CA LYS A 135 -21.11 29.87 -11.28
C LYS A 135 -22.51 30.38 -10.92
N LYS A 136 -22.94 30.26 -9.65
CA LYS A 136 -24.22 30.81 -9.19
C LYS A 136 -24.24 32.34 -9.24
N LEU A 137 -23.18 32.98 -8.75
CA LEU A 137 -23.04 34.44 -8.80
C LEU A 137 -23.03 34.94 -10.24
N HIS A 138 -22.24 34.33 -11.12
CA HIS A 138 -22.20 34.69 -12.53
C HIS A 138 -23.57 34.56 -13.22
N LYS A 139 -24.34 33.49 -12.93
CA LYS A 139 -25.72 33.35 -13.44
C LYS A 139 -26.64 34.48 -12.94
N ALA A 140 -26.56 34.83 -11.65
CA ALA A 140 -27.35 35.91 -11.09
C ALA A 140 -27.00 37.28 -11.72
N TYR A 141 -25.70 37.55 -11.93
CA TYR A 141 -25.25 38.78 -12.61
C TYR A 141 -25.68 38.82 -14.09
N ALA A 142 -25.58 37.72 -14.82
CA ALA A 142 -26.01 37.64 -16.22
C ALA A 142 -27.53 37.85 -16.38
N GLN A 143 -28.33 37.30 -15.46
CA GLN A 143 -29.79 37.54 -15.44
C GLN A 143 -30.12 38.99 -15.08
N ALA A 144 -29.39 39.61 -14.15
CA ALA A 144 -29.57 41.02 -13.79
C ALA A 144 -29.24 41.98 -14.95
N GLN A 145 -28.18 41.71 -15.74
CA GLN A 145 -27.86 42.50 -16.95
C GLN A 145 -28.93 42.39 -18.03
N GLN A 146 -29.53 41.22 -18.22
CA GLN A 146 -30.64 41.06 -19.17
C GLN A 146 -31.87 41.87 -18.74
N HIS A 147 -32.19 41.92 -17.43
CA HIS A 147 -33.28 42.73 -16.91
C HIS A 147 -33.04 44.25 -16.97
N ALA A 148 -31.79 44.71 -16.80
CA ALA A 148 -31.44 46.12 -16.93
C ALA A 148 -31.67 46.65 -18.35
N TYR A 149 -31.42 45.83 -19.38
CA TYR A 149 -31.65 46.21 -20.79
C TYR A 149 -33.14 46.41 -21.14
N PHE A 150 -34.07 45.83 -20.37
CA PHE A 150 -35.51 46.01 -20.56
C PHE A 150 -36.05 47.28 -19.88
N LEU A 151 -35.35 47.81 -18.88
CA LEU A 151 -35.75 49.06 -18.22
C LEU A 151 -35.35 50.30 -19.04
N ASP A 152 -34.25 50.24 -19.78
CA ASP A 152 -33.75 51.37 -20.56
C ASP A 152 -34.47 51.58 -21.91
N LYS A 153 -35.17 50.56 -22.43
CA LYS A 153 -35.99 50.65 -23.66
C LYS A 153 -37.42 51.16 -23.43
N LYS A 154 -37.75 51.59 -22.22
CA LYS A 154 -39.05 52.20 -21.86
C LYS A 154 -38.93 53.68 -21.47
N SER A 155 -37.94 54.37 -22.04
CA SER A 155 -37.80 55.83 -21.96
C SER A 155 -38.27 56.48 -23.26
#